data_AF-A0AA91TL45-F1
#
_entry.id   AF-A0AA91TL45-F1
#
_cell.length_a   1.000
_cell.length_b   1.000
_cell.length_c   1.000
_cell.angle_alpha   90.00
_cell.angle_beta   90.00
_cell.angle_gamma   90.00
#
_symmetry.space_group_name_H-M   'P 1'
#
loop_
_entity.id
_entity.type
_entity.pdbx_description
1 polymer ?
#
loop_
_entity_poly.entity_id
_entity_poly.type
_entity_poly.pdbx_seq_one_letter_code
_entity_poly.pdbx_strand_id
1 'polypeptide(L)'
;MKKILFLIAACALFSNAHAQRVVAPEPEFINSYCVLTSDSTYDVLPKESGKVEKHQSKFSKFSKIAGAVSDLGFAGGLVGASTGSLSGLEAGVRVMGTAAGVGMAADAVNTLPGVEGMDIAFEGGRSAYTVKKSGNGLRLLIKAEKNEVDPMGIYRIVRFKASKKDRRIQWMTFKPSLLGSSDARKKGFLAFTGHKYGNQSYLIDIPASELEPGEYGIVFMAVASAQEIPVGTFSVIK
;
A
#
# COMPACT_ATOMS: atom_id res chain seq x y z
N MET A 1 -37.28 -50.08 23.60
CA MET A 1 -36.84 -48.70 23.99
C MET A 1 -35.83 -48.82 25.12
N LYS A 2 -34.77 -48.00 25.09
CA LYS A 2 -33.55 -48.05 25.95
C LYS A 2 -32.67 -49.24 25.55
N LYS A 3 -31.51 -49.06 24.92
CA LYS A 3 -30.34 -48.33 25.41
C LYS A 3 -29.51 -47.81 24.22
N ILE A 4 -29.97 -46.71 23.61
CA ILE A 4 -29.10 -45.83 22.81
C ILE A 4 -28.47 -44.89 23.83
N LEU A 5 -27.37 -45.28 24.47
CA LEU A 5 -26.67 -44.41 25.42
C LEU A 5 -25.22 -44.85 25.66
N PHE A 6 -24.40 -45.03 24.62
CA PHE A 6 -22.95 -45.26 24.77
C PHE A 6 -22.13 -44.71 23.60
N LEU A 7 -22.38 -43.46 23.19
CA LEU A 7 -21.68 -42.85 22.04
C LEU A 7 -21.48 -41.32 22.16
N ILE A 8 -21.19 -40.81 23.37
CA ILE A 8 -20.90 -39.37 23.59
C ILE A 8 -19.62 -39.14 24.42
N ALA A 9 -18.76 -40.15 24.61
CA ALA A 9 -17.59 -40.01 25.49
C ALA A 9 -16.28 -40.50 24.83
N ALA A 10 -15.98 -40.05 23.61
CA ALA A 10 -14.63 -40.07 23.04
C ALA A 10 -14.65 -39.25 21.74
N CYS A 11 -13.62 -38.45 21.50
CA CYS A 11 -13.43 -37.58 20.31
C CYS A 11 -14.18 -36.25 20.29
N ALA A 12 -13.86 -35.38 21.26
CA ALA A 12 -13.68 -33.96 20.96
C ALA A 12 -12.37 -33.50 21.62
N LEU A 13 -11.27 -34.10 21.16
CA LEU A 13 -9.94 -33.55 21.38
C LEU A 13 -9.94 -32.15 20.77
N PHE A 14 -9.88 -31.16 21.64
CA PHE A 14 -9.41 -29.79 21.43
C PHE A 14 -8.89 -29.52 20.01
N SER A 15 -9.77 -29.09 19.12
CA SER A 15 -9.37 -28.19 18.03
C SER A 15 -9.07 -26.83 18.65
N ASN A 16 -7.94 -26.76 19.37
CA ASN A 16 -7.24 -25.50 19.55
C ASN A 16 -6.75 -25.11 18.15
N ALA A 17 -7.62 -24.45 17.37
CA ALA A 17 -7.16 -23.54 16.35
C ALA A 17 -6.33 -22.50 17.10
N HIS A 18 -5.02 -22.77 17.19
CA HIS A 18 -4.06 -21.86 17.79
C HIS A 18 -4.04 -20.65 16.86
N ALA A 19 -4.92 -19.68 17.11
CA ALA A 19 -4.79 -18.34 16.58
C ALA A 19 -3.41 -17.88 17.03
N GLN A 20 -2.45 -17.94 16.12
CA GLN A 20 -1.05 -17.77 16.43
C GLN A 20 -0.87 -16.34 16.94
N ARG A 21 -0.80 -16.21 18.27
CA ARG A 21 -0.88 -14.91 18.95
C ARG A 21 0.39 -14.14 18.66
N VAL A 22 0.26 -13.06 17.89
CA VAL A 22 1.33 -12.09 17.70
C VAL A 22 1.65 -11.44 19.05
N VAL A 23 2.93 -11.44 19.41
CA VAL A 23 3.51 -10.87 20.64
C VAL A 23 4.59 -9.85 20.34
N ALA A 24 4.77 -9.47 19.07
CA ALA A 24 5.74 -8.48 18.65
C ALA A 24 5.48 -7.12 19.32
N PRO A 25 6.52 -6.39 19.77
CA PRO A 25 6.31 -5.05 20.32
C PRO A 25 5.75 -4.11 19.26
N GLU A 26 5.03 -3.06 19.69
CA GLU A 26 4.60 -2.02 18.75
C GLU A 26 5.82 -1.28 18.18
N PRO A 27 5.85 -0.93 16.89
CA PRO A 27 6.96 -0.16 16.33
C PRO A 27 7.08 1.21 17.00
N GLU A 28 8.30 1.70 17.18
CA GLU A 28 8.55 2.94 17.91
C GLU A 28 8.02 4.18 17.18
N PHE A 29 8.19 4.23 15.85
CA PHE A 29 7.88 5.41 15.05
C PHE A 29 6.51 5.33 14.40
N ILE A 30 5.74 6.41 14.53
CA ILE A 30 4.45 6.61 13.84
C ILE A 30 4.65 6.49 12.32
N ASN A 31 3.66 5.91 11.64
CA ASN A 31 3.67 5.61 10.22
C ASN A 31 4.78 4.63 9.80
N SER A 32 5.22 3.75 10.71
CA SER A 32 6.07 2.61 10.35
C SER A 32 5.21 1.49 9.78
N TYR A 33 5.63 0.98 8.63
CA TYR A 33 5.06 -0.21 8.02
C TYR A 33 6.04 -1.36 8.26
N CYS A 34 5.62 -2.40 8.95
CA CYS A 34 6.49 -3.51 9.29
C CYS A 34 5.91 -4.83 8.77
N VAL A 35 6.77 -5.73 8.30
CA VAL A 35 6.42 -7.12 7.99
C VAL A 35 6.83 -7.99 9.17
N LEU A 36 5.89 -8.77 9.69
CA LEU A 36 6.20 -9.76 10.72
C LEU A 36 7.05 -10.89 10.12
N THR A 37 8.23 -11.11 10.70
CA THR A 37 9.14 -12.21 10.34
C THR A 37 8.94 -13.43 11.22
N SER A 38 8.36 -13.22 12.41
CA SER A 38 7.87 -14.26 13.32
C SER A 38 6.70 -13.69 14.13
N ASP A 39 6.23 -14.42 15.14
CA ASP A 39 5.20 -13.91 16.04
C ASP A 39 5.69 -12.78 16.97
N SER A 40 7.01 -12.63 17.15
CA SER A 40 7.61 -11.65 18.07
C SER A 40 8.54 -10.63 17.40
N THR A 41 8.86 -10.81 16.12
CA THR A 41 9.82 -9.96 15.39
C THR A 41 9.25 -9.44 14.08
N TYR A 42 9.75 -8.29 13.64
CA TYR A 42 9.39 -7.68 12.37
C TYR A 42 10.59 -6.99 11.74
N ASP A 43 10.50 -6.77 10.42
CA ASP A 43 11.36 -5.87 9.68
C ASP A 43 10.57 -4.63 9.25
N VAL A 44 11.24 -3.47 9.21
CA VAL A 44 10.63 -2.23 8.72
C VAL A 44 10.72 -2.18 7.20
N LEU A 45 9.59 -1.91 6.55
CA LEU A 45 9.51 -1.75 5.11
C LEU A 45 10.06 -0.40 4.65
N PRO A 46 10.71 -0.36 3.46
CA PRO A 46 11.04 0.90 2.81
C PRO A 46 9.77 1.69 2.54
N LYS A 47 9.85 3.01 2.76
CA LYS A 47 8.81 3.97 2.40
C LYS A 47 9.26 4.71 1.17
N GLU A 48 8.44 4.68 0.13
CA GLU A 48 8.72 5.33 -1.14
C GLU A 48 7.64 6.36 -1.46
N SER A 49 8.05 7.44 -2.11
CA SER A 49 7.14 8.49 -2.58
C SER A 49 6.58 8.12 -3.95
N GLY A 50 5.30 7.78 -4.00
CA GLY A 50 4.57 7.52 -5.25
C GLY A 50 4.12 8.81 -5.91
N LYS A 51 4.54 9.07 -7.14
CA LYS A 51 4.15 10.26 -7.91
C LYS A 51 2.78 10.07 -8.52
N VAL A 52 1.90 11.06 -8.41
CA VAL A 52 0.58 11.03 -9.07
C VAL A 52 0.73 11.45 -10.53
N GLU A 53 0.51 10.52 -11.45
CA GLU A 53 0.65 10.70 -12.89
C GLU A 53 -0.68 10.44 -13.63
N LYS A 54 -0.82 10.98 -14.84
CA LYS A 54 -1.94 10.60 -15.71
C LYS A 54 -1.88 9.11 -16.01
N HIS A 55 -3.02 8.43 -15.89
CA HIS A 55 -3.09 7.00 -16.11
C HIS A 55 -2.60 6.58 -17.49
N GLN A 56 -1.71 5.58 -17.53
CA GLN A 56 -1.21 4.98 -18.76
C GLN A 56 -1.82 3.59 -18.97
N SER A 57 -2.82 3.50 -19.85
CA SER A 57 -3.54 2.24 -20.16
C SER A 57 -2.66 1.20 -20.87
N LYS A 58 -1.67 1.70 -21.62
CA LYS A 58 -0.59 0.90 -22.16
C LYS A 58 0.58 1.13 -21.23
N PHE A 59 1.03 0.08 -20.54
CA PHE A 59 2.37 0.03 -19.99
C PHE A 59 3.30 0.18 -21.19
N SER A 60 3.56 1.43 -21.58
CA SER A 60 3.89 1.73 -22.96
C SER A 60 5.23 1.09 -23.25
N LYS A 61 5.26 0.36 -24.37
CA LYS A 61 6.44 -0.21 -25.00
C LYS A 61 7.67 0.64 -24.65
N PHE A 62 8.49 0.16 -23.72
CA PHE A 62 9.79 0.75 -23.39
C PHE A 62 10.81 0.48 -24.51
N SER A 63 10.38 0.73 -25.75
CA SER A 63 11.07 0.49 -27.00
C SER A 63 10.69 1.62 -27.94
N LYS A 64 11.25 2.81 -27.68
CA LYS A 64 11.60 3.85 -28.67
C LYS A 64 12.34 5.07 -28.10
N ILE A 65 13.26 4.87 -27.14
CA ILE A 65 14.38 5.81 -26.93
C ILE A 65 15.66 4.98 -26.77
N ALA A 66 15.99 4.27 -27.84
CA ALA A 66 17.31 3.76 -28.14
C ALA A 66 17.44 3.97 -29.65
N GLY A 67 18.05 5.09 -30.05
CA GLY A 67 18.15 5.52 -31.45
C GLY A 67 17.63 6.92 -31.71
N ALA A 68 18.16 7.91 -31.00
CA ALA A 68 18.22 9.31 -31.44
C ALA A 68 19.25 10.05 -30.56
N VAL A 69 20.50 9.57 -30.55
CA VAL A 69 21.61 10.52 -30.53
C VAL A 69 21.90 10.78 -32.00
N SER A 70 21.34 11.86 -32.50
CA SER A 70 21.81 12.50 -33.72
C SER A 70 21.25 13.92 -33.70
N ASP A 71 22.07 14.76 -33.07
CA ASP A 71 22.36 16.12 -33.48
C ASP A 71 21.32 17.24 -33.27
N LEU A 72 21.91 18.38 -32.90
CA LEU A 72 21.36 19.73 -32.72
C LEU A 72 20.58 20.03 -31.44
N GLY A 73 21.26 20.80 -30.57
CA GLY A 73 20.62 22.03 -30.09
C GLY A 73 20.48 22.21 -28.58
N PHE A 74 21.54 22.03 -27.79
CA PHE A 74 21.62 22.74 -26.50
C PHE A 74 22.02 24.20 -26.77
N ALA A 75 21.06 25.02 -27.22
CA ALA A 75 21.19 26.47 -27.28
C ALA A 75 19.83 27.14 -27.55
N GLY A 76 19.44 28.04 -26.64
CA GLY A 76 18.60 29.20 -26.98
C GLY A 76 17.09 29.01 -26.86
N GLY A 77 16.47 29.77 -25.95
CA GLY A 77 15.02 29.96 -25.98
C GLY A 77 14.38 30.49 -24.70
N LEU A 78 14.91 31.58 -24.13
CA LEU A 78 14.06 32.51 -23.38
C LEU A 78 13.19 33.30 -24.39
N VAL A 79 12.04 33.78 -23.92
CA VAL A 79 11.01 34.61 -24.61
C VAL A 79 9.93 33.78 -25.34
N GLY A 80 8.63 33.94 -25.10
CA GLY A 80 7.92 35.01 -24.40
C GLY A 80 6.45 34.71 -24.09
N ALA A 81 5.94 35.51 -23.15
CA ALA A 81 4.58 36.02 -22.97
C ALA A 81 3.38 35.12 -23.30
N SER A 82 2.68 34.70 -22.24
CA SER A 82 1.23 34.91 -22.18
C SER A 82 0.88 35.69 -20.92
N THR A 83 0.26 36.84 -21.17
CA THR A 83 -0.31 37.78 -20.23
C THR A 83 -1.50 37.15 -19.50
N GLY A 84 -1.52 37.16 -18.16
CA GLY A 84 -2.75 36.94 -17.39
C GLY A 84 -2.57 36.19 -16.06
N SER A 85 -2.79 36.92 -14.97
CA SER A 85 -2.86 36.51 -13.56
C SER A 85 -1.53 36.26 -12.82
N LEU A 86 -1.18 37.27 -12.03
CA LEU A 86 -0.18 37.27 -10.98
C LEU A 86 -0.71 36.49 -9.77
N SER A 87 -0.70 35.15 -9.81
CA SER A 87 -1.10 34.32 -8.65
C SER A 87 -0.43 32.94 -8.59
N GLY A 88 0.50 32.62 -9.50
CA GLY A 88 1.04 31.27 -9.66
C GLY A 88 2.49 31.05 -9.19
N LEU A 89 3.16 32.05 -8.63
CA LEU A 89 4.61 32.01 -8.38
C LEU A 89 5.01 32.04 -6.90
N GLU A 90 4.18 31.47 -6.01
CA GLU A 90 4.54 31.25 -4.58
C GLU A 90 4.50 29.78 -4.16
N ALA A 91 4.19 28.85 -5.06
CA ALA A 91 4.26 27.41 -4.80
C ALA A 91 5.65 26.80 -5.12
N GLY A 92 6.66 27.64 -5.35
CA GLY A 92 8.06 27.24 -5.45
C GLY A 92 8.73 27.41 -4.09
N VAL A 93 9.35 26.35 -3.58
CA VAL A 93 10.08 26.28 -2.30
C VAL A 93 9.19 26.03 -1.06
N ARG A 94 8.69 24.80 -0.95
CA ARG A 94 8.67 24.07 0.34
C ARG A 94 9.01 22.61 0.11
N VAL A 95 10.31 22.31 0.10
CA VAL A 95 10.81 20.95 0.31
C VAL A 95 11.24 20.85 1.77
N MET A 96 10.86 19.74 2.39
CA MET A 96 11.38 19.20 3.65
C MET A 96 10.86 19.82 4.96
N GLY A 97 10.12 18.99 5.70
CA GLY A 97 9.89 19.17 7.14
C GLY A 97 8.49 19.61 7.52
N THR A 98 7.48 18.73 7.38
CA THR A 98 6.28 18.82 8.23
C THR A 98 5.63 17.44 8.37
N ALA A 99 6.11 16.69 9.37
CA ALA A 99 5.25 15.81 10.14
C ALA A 99 4.37 16.72 11.01
N ALA A 100 3.27 17.25 10.46
CA ALA A 100 2.21 17.86 11.26
C ALA A 100 1.04 16.90 11.24
N GLY A 101 0.58 16.57 12.45
CA GLY A 101 -0.34 15.50 12.72
C GLY A 101 -1.53 15.51 11.78
N VAL A 102 -1.85 14.32 11.29
CA VAL A 102 -3.09 14.06 10.57
C VAL A 102 -4.19 13.85 11.61
N GLY A 103 -4.38 14.88 12.44
CA GLY A 103 -5.51 15.05 13.34
C GLY A 103 -6.75 15.43 12.54
N MET A 104 -7.18 14.58 11.61
CA MET A 104 -8.46 14.63 10.89
C MET A 104 -8.96 13.20 10.66
N ALA A 105 -8.92 12.37 11.72
CA ALA A 105 -9.45 11.00 11.67
C ALA A 105 -10.98 10.93 11.86
N ALA A 106 -11.67 12.06 12.02
CA ALA A 106 -13.10 12.07 12.35
C ALA A 106 -14.02 11.93 11.12
N ASP A 107 -13.54 12.29 9.92
CA ASP A 107 -14.33 12.27 8.68
C ASP A 107 -13.49 11.67 7.54
N ALA A 108 -12.79 10.56 7.83
CA ALA A 108 -11.91 9.88 6.88
C ALA A 108 -12.69 9.47 5.62
N VAL A 109 -12.71 10.38 4.65
CA VAL A 109 -13.21 10.15 3.31
C VAL A 109 -12.43 8.95 2.80
N ASN A 110 -13.15 7.91 2.37
CA ASN A 110 -12.59 6.67 1.81
C ASN A 110 -11.84 6.90 0.47
N THR A 111 -11.30 8.09 0.23
CA THR A 111 -10.75 8.51 -1.06
C THR A 111 -9.40 9.17 -0.85
N LEU A 112 -8.52 8.99 -1.83
CA LEU A 112 -7.34 9.84 -2.01
C LEU A 112 -7.77 11.02 -2.89
N PRO A 113 -7.88 12.26 -2.35
CA PRO A 113 -8.39 13.39 -3.11
C PRO A 113 -7.55 13.67 -4.35
N GLY A 114 -8.18 13.77 -5.52
CA GLY A 114 -7.51 14.09 -6.79
C GLY A 114 -6.72 12.95 -7.44
N VAL A 115 -6.76 11.74 -6.85
CA VAL A 115 -6.00 10.57 -7.36
C VAL A 115 -6.91 9.58 -8.09
N GLU A 116 -8.23 9.66 -7.96
CA GLU A 116 -9.17 8.74 -8.62
C GLU A 116 -8.94 8.67 -10.14
N GLY A 117 -8.72 7.45 -10.64
CA GLY A 117 -8.45 7.18 -12.06
C GLY A 117 -7.04 7.50 -12.52
N MET A 118 -6.19 8.11 -11.68
CA MET A 118 -4.78 8.43 -11.96
C MET A 118 -3.85 7.25 -11.63
N ASP A 119 -2.59 7.31 -12.05
CA ASP A 119 -1.57 6.34 -11.63
C ASP A 119 -0.80 6.86 -10.41
N ILE A 120 -0.52 5.98 -9.45
CA ILE A 120 0.55 6.18 -8.47
C ILE A 120 1.77 5.44 -9.01
N ALA A 121 2.82 6.17 -9.36
CA ALA A 121 4.00 5.64 -10.04
C ALA A 121 5.28 5.78 -9.20
N PHE A 122 6.16 4.79 -9.31
CA PHE A 122 7.45 4.74 -8.64
C PHE A 122 8.54 4.45 -9.65
N GLU A 123 9.72 5.05 -9.45
CA GLU A 123 10.92 4.71 -10.20
C GLU A 123 11.47 3.36 -9.73
N GLY A 124 12.03 2.62 -10.68
CA GLY A 124 12.54 1.27 -10.44
C GLY A 124 11.47 0.18 -10.54
N GLY A 125 11.91 -1.01 -10.92
CA GLY A 125 11.02 -2.16 -11.09
C GLY A 125 10.72 -2.94 -9.82
N ARG A 126 11.34 -2.60 -8.69
CA ARG A 126 11.36 -3.46 -7.51
C ARG A 126 11.59 -2.69 -6.22
N SER A 127 10.89 -3.09 -5.15
CA SER A 127 11.19 -2.64 -3.78
C SER A 127 12.55 -3.15 -3.30
N ALA A 128 13.20 -2.39 -2.41
CA ALA A 128 14.43 -2.83 -1.76
C ALA A 128 14.21 -3.99 -0.77
N TYR A 129 12.98 -4.17 -0.27
CA TYR A 129 12.66 -5.26 0.65
C TYR A 129 11.96 -6.41 -0.07
N THR A 130 12.36 -7.63 0.27
CA THR A 130 11.85 -8.85 -0.39
C THR A 130 11.41 -9.88 0.65
N VAL A 131 10.23 -10.44 0.42
CA VAL A 131 9.65 -11.53 1.19
C VAL A 131 9.55 -12.77 0.31
N LYS A 132 9.87 -13.94 0.86
CA LYS A 132 9.64 -15.22 0.19
C LYS A 132 8.16 -15.60 0.30
N LYS A 133 7.58 -16.13 -0.78
CA LYS A 133 6.20 -16.59 -0.78
C LYS A 133 6.03 -17.68 0.28
N SER A 134 5.03 -17.50 1.14
CA SER A 134 4.68 -18.43 2.21
C SER A 134 3.23 -18.90 2.06
N GLY A 135 2.95 -20.15 2.43
CA GLY A 135 1.59 -20.71 2.45
C GLY A 135 0.68 -20.07 3.50
N ASN A 136 1.26 -19.36 4.48
CA ASN A 136 0.53 -18.78 5.62
C ASN A 136 0.12 -17.31 5.40
N GLY A 137 0.39 -16.75 4.22
CA GLY A 137 0.12 -15.34 3.94
C GLY A 137 1.22 -14.41 4.45
N LEU A 138 0.90 -13.13 4.59
CA LEU A 138 1.79 -12.09 5.10
C LEU A 138 1.06 -11.28 6.18
N ARG A 139 1.73 -11.04 7.29
CA ARG A 139 1.20 -10.22 8.38
C ARG A 139 1.99 -8.92 8.47
N LEU A 140 1.29 -7.80 8.55
CA LEU A 140 1.85 -6.47 8.65
C LEU A 140 1.50 -5.87 10.00
N LEU A 141 2.48 -5.23 10.63
CA LEU A 141 2.29 -4.44 11.84
C LEU A 141 2.51 -2.97 11.48
N ILE A 142 1.46 -2.16 11.58
CA ILE A 142 1.50 -0.76 11.16
C ILE A 142 1.28 0.14 12.37
N LYS A 143 2.25 1.00 12.65
CA LYS A 143 2.18 1.96 13.74
C LYS A 143 1.44 3.22 13.28
N ALA A 144 0.40 3.62 14.01
CA ALA A 144 -0.42 4.81 13.75
C ALA A 144 -0.29 5.84 14.89
N GLU A 145 -0.88 7.03 14.72
CA GLU A 145 -1.04 8.01 15.80
C GLU A 145 -2.03 7.51 16.85
N LYS A 146 -3.15 6.95 16.39
CA LYS A 146 -4.20 6.29 17.18
C LYS A 146 -4.75 5.11 16.40
N ASN A 147 -5.23 4.08 17.11
CA ASN A 147 -5.82 2.90 16.48
C ASN A 147 -7.36 2.85 16.57
N GLU A 148 -8.02 4.01 16.57
CA GLU A 148 -9.46 4.10 16.83
C GLU A 148 -10.32 3.81 15.60
N VAL A 149 -9.76 3.94 14.39
CA VAL A 149 -10.45 3.79 13.11
C VAL A 149 -10.34 2.36 12.60
N ASP A 150 -11.35 1.87 11.87
CA ASP A 150 -11.25 0.57 11.20
C ASP A 150 -10.11 0.60 10.14
N PRO A 151 -9.07 -0.23 10.26
CA PRO A 151 -7.96 -0.27 9.30
C PRO A 151 -8.41 -0.61 7.87
N MET A 152 -9.52 -1.32 7.69
CA MET A 152 -10.07 -1.58 6.36
C MET A 152 -10.62 -0.32 5.67
N GLY A 153 -11.02 0.69 6.45
CA GLY A 153 -11.43 2.00 5.94
C GLY A 153 -10.25 2.85 5.46
N ILE A 154 -9.11 2.75 6.13
CA ILE A 154 -8.00 3.70 5.97
C ILE A 154 -6.75 3.15 5.27
N TYR A 155 -6.65 1.84 5.03
CA TYR A 155 -5.53 1.26 4.27
C TYR A 155 -5.99 0.57 3.00
N ARG A 156 -5.13 0.60 1.98
CA ARG A 156 -5.25 -0.25 0.78
C ARG A 156 -3.93 -0.98 0.56
N ILE A 157 -4.04 -2.25 0.23
CA ILE A 157 -2.90 -3.08 -0.16
C ILE A 157 -3.06 -3.32 -1.66
N VAL A 158 -2.05 -2.94 -2.42
CA VAL A 158 -2.09 -2.95 -3.88
C VAL A 158 -0.94 -3.76 -4.44
N ARG A 159 -1.19 -4.42 -5.56
CA ARG A 159 -0.18 -5.02 -6.43
C ARG A 159 0.09 -4.07 -7.58
N PHE A 160 1.34 -3.67 -7.70
CA PHE A 160 1.76 -2.83 -8.82
C PHE A 160 1.85 -3.65 -10.11
N LYS A 161 1.56 -2.98 -11.22
CA LYS A 161 2.09 -3.39 -12.53
C LYS A 161 3.54 -2.91 -12.58
N ALA A 162 4.49 -3.83 -12.68
CA ALA A 162 5.92 -3.52 -12.67
C ALA A 162 6.59 -3.81 -14.01
N SER A 163 7.59 -3.00 -14.36
CA SER A 163 8.56 -3.25 -15.43
C SER A 163 9.98 -3.21 -14.88
N LYS A 164 11.00 -3.18 -15.74
CA LYS A 164 12.39 -2.98 -15.30
C LYS A 164 12.66 -1.58 -14.76
N LYS A 165 11.90 -0.56 -15.21
CA LYS A 165 12.23 0.85 -15.00
C LYS A 165 11.27 1.58 -14.07
N ASP A 166 10.05 1.09 -13.95
CA ASP A 166 9.01 1.69 -13.12
C ASP A 166 8.03 0.62 -12.62
N ARG A 167 7.23 1.01 -11.63
CA ARG A 167 6.05 0.27 -11.19
C ARG A 167 4.93 1.24 -10.86
N ARG A 168 3.69 0.86 -11.17
CA ARG A 168 2.52 1.73 -11.06
C ARG A 168 1.25 0.98 -10.71
N ILE A 169 0.30 1.70 -10.12
CA ILE A 169 -1.06 1.24 -9.88
C ILE A 169 -2.04 2.32 -10.35
N GLN A 170 -3.04 1.94 -11.14
CA GLN A 170 -4.16 2.83 -11.41
C GLN A 170 -5.03 2.89 -10.16
N TRP A 171 -5.16 4.09 -9.59
CA TRP A 171 -5.93 4.31 -8.40
C TRP A 171 -7.43 4.26 -8.68
N MET A 172 -8.15 3.50 -7.86
CA MET A 172 -9.60 3.33 -7.92
C MET A 172 -10.13 3.23 -6.49
N THR A 173 -11.24 3.89 -6.22
CA THR A 173 -11.86 3.84 -4.90
C THR A 173 -12.74 2.61 -4.77
N PHE A 174 -12.39 1.73 -3.83
CA PHE A 174 -13.21 0.60 -3.41
C PHE A 174 -13.73 0.80 -1.99
N LYS A 175 -15.02 0.48 -1.77
CA LYS A 175 -15.57 0.32 -0.42
C LYS A 175 -14.89 -0.86 0.28
N PRO A 176 -14.70 -0.82 1.61
CA PRO A 176 -14.10 -1.94 2.35
C PRO A 176 -14.77 -3.29 2.08
N SER A 177 -16.10 -3.33 1.96
CA SER A 177 -16.87 -4.55 1.65
C SER A 177 -16.63 -5.12 0.24
N LEU A 178 -15.98 -4.37 -0.65
CA LEU A 178 -15.65 -4.79 -2.02
C LEU A 178 -14.17 -5.20 -2.17
N LEU A 179 -13.36 -5.04 -1.11
CA LEU A 179 -11.99 -5.55 -1.06
C LEU A 179 -12.06 -7.08 -1.09
N GLY A 180 -11.49 -7.69 -2.14
CA GLY A 180 -11.64 -9.12 -2.42
C GLY A 180 -12.76 -9.49 -3.39
N SER A 181 -13.42 -8.51 -4.01
CA SER A 181 -14.20 -8.77 -5.22
C SER A 181 -13.29 -9.13 -6.40
N SER A 182 -13.85 -9.82 -7.41
CA SER A 182 -13.12 -10.13 -8.65
C SER A 182 -12.60 -8.86 -9.33
N ASP A 183 -13.38 -7.77 -9.30
CA ASP A 183 -13.03 -6.52 -9.95
C ASP A 183 -11.90 -5.78 -9.21
N ALA A 184 -11.95 -5.73 -7.87
CA ALA A 184 -10.86 -5.17 -7.07
C ALA A 184 -9.53 -5.89 -7.35
N ARG A 185 -9.54 -7.23 -7.34
CA ARG A 185 -8.36 -8.05 -7.64
C ARG A 185 -7.81 -7.81 -9.03
N LYS A 186 -8.67 -7.78 -10.05
CA LYS A 186 -8.26 -7.47 -11.44
C LYS A 186 -7.63 -6.09 -11.57
N LYS A 187 -8.05 -5.14 -10.73
CA LYS A 187 -7.48 -3.79 -10.67
C LYS A 187 -6.22 -3.69 -9.80
N GLY A 188 -5.80 -4.78 -9.17
CA GLY A 188 -4.59 -4.83 -8.34
C GLY A 188 -4.82 -4.47 -6.87
N PHE A 189 -6.06 -4.50 -6.37
CA PHE A 189 -6.38 -4.29 -4.97
C PHE A 189 -6.59 -5.63 -4.28
N LEU A 190 -5.85 -5.87 -3.19
CA LEU A 190 -5.86 -7.13 -2.47
C LEU A 190 -6.97 -7.17 -1.44
N ALA A 191 -7.49 -8.36 -1.19
CA ALA A 191 -8.23 -8.64 0.03
C ALA A 191 -7.26 -8.69 1.23
N PHE A 192 -7.71 -8.18 2.37
CA PHE A 192 -7.02 -8.33 3.65
C PHE A 192 -8.02 -8.20 4.79
N THR A 193 -7.61 -8.65 5.98
CA THR A 193 -8.29 -8.32 7.22
C THR A 193 -7.38 -7.45 8.08
N GLY A 194 -7.96 -6.55 8.86
CA GLY A 194 -7.20 -5.69 9.75
C GLY A 194 -7.91 -5.53 11.07
N HIS A 195 -7.15 -5.42 12.15
CA HIS A 195 -7.67 -5.19 13.49
C HIS A 195 -6.71 -4.36 14.33
N LYS A 196 -7.22 -3.81 15.43
CA LYS A 196 -6.42 -3.04 16.38
C LYS A 196 -5.36 -3.94 17.03
N TYR A 197 -4.17 -3.39 17.22
CA TYR A 197 -3.06 -4.05 17.89
C TYR A 197 -2.41 -3.10 18.89
N GLY A 198 -2.28 -3.55 20.14
CA GLY A 198 -1.78 -2.69 21.22
C GLY A 198 -2.58 -1.39 21.37
N ASN A 199 -1.88 -0.32 21.71
CA ASN A 199 -2.49 0.98 21.98
C ASN A 199 -2.59 1.87 20.74
N GLN A 200 -1.72 1.66 19.76
CA GLN A 200 -1.50 2.63 18.68
C GLN A 200 -1.00 1.97 17.38
N SER A 201 -1.30 0.70 17.18
CA SER A 201 -0.96 -0.03 15.97
C SER A 201 -2.16 -0.80 15.41
N TYR A 202 -2.01 -1.25 14.18
CA TYR A 202 -2.92 -2.19 13.52
C TYR A 202 -2.15 -3.43 13.10
N LEU A 203 -2.78 -4.60 13.26
CA LEU A 203 -2.32 -5.85 12.68
C LEU A 203 -3.17 -6.13 11.43
N ILE A 204 -2.49 -6.31 10.30
CA ILE A 204 -3.11 -6.56 8.99
C ILE A 204 -2.66 -7.93 8.49
N ASP A 205 -3.61 -8.77 8.09
CA ASP A 205 -3.37 -10.09 7.55
C ASP A 205 -3.74 -10.13 6.06
N ILE A 206 -2.77 -10.45 5.22
CA ILE A 206 -2.94 -10.69 3.79
C ILE A 206 -2.94 -12.21 3.56
N PRO A 207 -4.02 -12.79 3.04
CA PRO A 207 -4.07 -14.23 2.81
C PRO A 207 -3.12 -14.64 1.68
N ALA A 208 -2.56 -15.86 1.77
CA ALA A 208 -1.60 -16.39 0.80
C ALA A 208 -2.11 -16.40 -0.65
N SER A 209 -3.43 -16.53 -0.83
CA SER A 209 -4.09 -16.49 -2.14
C SER A 209 -3.96 -15.14 -2.86
N GLU A 210 -3.68 -14.07 -2.13
CA GLU A 210 -3.50 -12.71 -2.68
C GLU A 210 -2.02 -12.39 -2.96
N LEU A 211 -1.09 -13.23 -2.49
CA LEU A 211 0.35 -13.00 -2.52
C LEU A 211 1.05 -13.85 -3.59
N GLU A 212 0.76 -13.52 -4.85
CA GLU A 212 1.56 -14.02 -5.96
C GLU A 212 2.92 -13.32 -6.04
N PRO A 213 3.93 -13.91 -6.71
CA PRO A 213 5.17 -13.18 -6.97
C PRO A 213 4.92 -11.84 -7.68
N GLY A 214 5.52 -10.76 -7.19
CA GLY A 214 5.31 -9.41 -7.71
C GLY A 214 5.62 -8.30 -6.71
N GLU A 215 5.29 -7.07 -7.10
CA GLU A 215 5.55 -5.85 -6.33
C GLU A 215 4.29 -5.33 -5.66
N TYR A 216 4.40 -4.93 -4.40
CA TYR A 216 3.26 -4.55 -3.56
C TYR A 216 3.50 -3.24 -2.82
N GLY A 217 2.41 -2.57 -2.50
CA GLY A 217 2.38 -1.31 -1.76
C GLY A 217 1.28 -1.28 -0.70
N ILE A 218 1.56 -0.61 0.40
CA ILE A 218 0.62 -0.31 1.49
C ILE A 218 0.37 1.19 1.48
N VAL A 219 -0.85 1.58 1.13
CA VAL A 219 -1.26 2.97 0.95
C VAL A 219 -2.18 3.37 2.09
N PHE A 220 -1.84 4.49 2.74
CA PHE A 220 -2.71 5.13 3.73
C PHE A 220 -3.63 6.13 3.04
N MET A 221 -4.94 5.95 3.22
CA MET A 221 -6.00 6.66 2.51
C MET A 221 -6.25 8.08 3.01
N ALA A 222 -5.79 8.42 4.22
CA ALA A 222 -6.05 9.73 4.82
C ALA A 222 -4.89 10.72 4.61
N VAL A 223 -4.13 10.58 3.51
CA VAL A 223 -3.12 11.59 3.16
C VAL A 223 -3.80 12.81 2.55
N ALA A 224 -3.65 13.97 3.20
CA ALA A 224 -4.15 15.24 2.68
C ALA A 224 -3.35 15.62 1.42
N SER A 225 -4.00 15.56 0.25
CA SER A 225 -3.59 16.15 -1.03
C SER A 225 -2.07 16.32 -1.21
N ALA A 226 -1.34 15.22 -1.31
CA ALA A 226 0.09 15.26 -1.57
C ALA A 226 0.35 14.97 -3.05
N GLN A 227 1.21 15.77 -3.68
CA GLN A 227 1.72 15.49 -5.04
C GLN A 227 2.49 14.16 -5.10
N GLU A 228 2.96 13.71 -3.93
CA GLU A 228 3.60 12.43 -3.68
C GLU A 228 2.93 11.68 -2.52
N ILE A 229 2.62 10.40 -2.72
CA ILE A 229 1.93 9.56 -1.74
C ILE A 229 2.97 8.65 -1.07
N PRO A 230 3.16 8.71 0.25
CA PRO A 230 4.06 7.80 0.95
C PRO A 230 3.46 6.39 0.97
N VAL A 231 4.22 5.42 0.47
CA VAL A 231 3.79 4.02 0.37
C VAL A 231 4.85 3.10 0.95
N GLY A 232 4.47 2.22 1.88
CA GLY A 232 5.33 1.12 2.32
C GLY A 232 5.37 0.05 1.23
N THR A 233 6.55 -0.34 0.74
CA THR A 233 6.67 -1.25 -0.40
C THR A 233 7.39 -2.55 -0.03
N PHE A 234 7.06 -3.63 -0.75
CA PHE A 234 7.77 -4.90 -0.67
C PHE A 234 7.59 -5.72 -1.95
N SER A 235 8.54 -6.61 -2.22
CA SER A 235 8.46 -7.60 -3.29
C SER A 235 8.18 -8.98 -2.72
N VAL A 236 7.29 -9.75 -3.36
CA VAL A 236 7.13 -11.18 -3.08
C VAL A 236 7.88 -11.96 -4.15
N ILE A 237 8.81 -12.83 -3.72
CA ILE A 237 9.53 -13.76 -4.60
C ILE A 237 9.08 -15.20 -4.38
N LYS A 238 9.41 -16.06 -5.34
CA LYS A 238 9.25 -17.51 -5.20
C LYS A 238 10.14 -18.08 -4.11
#